data_AF-A0ABD2S354-F1
#
_entry.id   AF-A0ABD2S354-F1
#
_cell.length_a   1.000
_cell.length_b   1.000
_cell.length_c   1.000
_cell.angle_alpha   90.00
_cell.angle_beta   90.00
_cell.angle_gamma   90.00
#
_symmetry.space_group_name_H-M   'P 1'
#
loop_
_entity.id
_entity.type
_entity.pdbx_description
1 polymer ?
#
loop_
_entity_poly.entity_id
_entity_poly.type
_entity_poly.pdbx_seq_one_letter_code
_entity_poly.pdbx_strand_id
1 'polypeptide(L)'
;MASCNNMNQKEITKSEPTPLQKHVMFFDIDNNGIIYPWETYQGFRKIGSNIFLSIFASIFINFGLSRKTRPGKGPSLLFPIEVKNIKFGKHTSDSGAYDSEGRFVQEKFEEIFNKHARSNGNALTAQELDDMLKANKQPKDSKGYVAALSEWKILYFLCKDKDGLLKKDIVRGVYDGSLFEQMAKEQQAKKKK
;
A
#
# COMPACT_ATOMS: atom_id res chain seq x y z
N MET A 1 14.70 43.21 31.31
CA MET A 1 15.65 42.29 30.64
C MET A 1 15.09 40.89 30.71
N ALA A 2 15.23 40.16 29.60
CA ALA A 2 14.41 39.02 29.19
C ALA A 2 14.46 37.80 30.13
N SER A 3 13.28 37.21 30.36
CA SER A 3 13.16 35.78 30.64
C SER A 3 11.92 35.28 29.91
N CYS A 4 12.13 34.87 28.68
CA CYS A 4 11.18 34.11 27.89
C CYS A 4 11.98 33.23 26.94
N ASN A 5 11.42 32.07 26.62
CA ASN A 5 11.92 31.03 25.71
C ASN A 5 12.78 29.93 26.36
N ASN A 6 12.11 29.06 27.12
CA ASN A 6 12.56 27.68 27.28
C ASN A 6 11.42 26.66 27.09
N MET A 7 10.45 26.95 26.21
CA MET A 7 9.34 26.04 25.89
C MET A 7 9.22 25.65 24.40
N ASN A 8 10.15 26.02 23.53
CA ASN A 8 10.05 25.76 22.07
C ASN A 8 11.08 24.76 21.52
N GLN A 9 11.48 23.75 22.30
CA GLN A 9 12.35 22.65 21.81
C GLN A 9 11.67 21.28 21.75
N LYS A 10 10.36 21.19 22.03
CA LYS A 10 9.59 19.93 22.00
C LYS A 10 8.57 19.81 20.87
N GLU A 11 8.54 20.74 19.93
CA GLU A 11 7.98 20.48 18.59
C GLU A 11 9.12 20.00 17.68
N ILE A 12 9.52 18.74 17.86
CA ILE A 12 10.27 18.04 16.82
C ILE A 12 9.31 17.96 15.64
N THR A 13 9.57 18.76 14.62
CA THR A 13 8.87 18.80 13.33
C THR A 13 8.47 17.39 12.90
N LYS A 14 7.18 17.04 13.04
CA LYS A 14 6.65 15.83 12.40
C LYS A 14 6.75 16.08 10.91
N SER A 15 7.71 15.42 10.25
CA SER A 15 7.78 15.44 8.79
C SER A 15 6.48 14.87 8.22
N GLU A 16 5.90 15.55 7.24
CA GLU A 16 4.73 15.05 6.52
C GLU A 16 4.97 13.61 6.02
N PRO A 17 4.01 12.68 6.22
CA PRO A 17 4.19 11.31 5.80
C PRO A 17 4.31 11.21 4.28
N THR A 18 5.20 10.34 3.80
CA THR A 18 5.32 10.07 2.37
C THR A 18 4.04 9.41 1.84
N PRO A 19 3.74 9.49 0.54
CA PRO A 19 2.60 8.79 -0.06
C PRO A 19 2.53 7.30 0.30
N LEU A 20 3.66 6.58 0.32
CA LEU A 20 3.70 5.18 0.77
C LEU A 20 3.38 5.03 2.26
N GLN A 21 3.82 5.96 3.12
CA GLN A 21 3.43 5.96 4.53
C GLN A 21 1.93 6.20 4.68
N LYS A 22 1.37 7.20 3.97
CA LYS A 22 -0.08 7.47 3.96
C LYS A 22 -0.89 6.23 3.56
N HIS A 23 -0.44 5.51 2.54
CA HIS A 23 -1.05 4.27 2.08
C HIS A 23 -1.18 3.22 3.21
N VAL A 24 -0.12 2.99 3.99
CA VAL A 24 -0.16 1.98 5.06
C VAL A 24 -0.77 2.49 6.36
N MET A 25 -0.74 3.80 6.63
CA MET A 25 -1.35 4.40 7.82
C MET A 25 -2.85 4.11 7.95
N PHE A 26 -3.55 3.84 6.84
CA PHE A 26 -4.94 3.36 6.89
C PHE A 26 -5.13 2.12 7.80
N PHE A 27 -4.11 1.25 7.87
CA PHE A 27 -4.13 0.04 8.67
C PHE A 27 -3.60 0.24 10.10
N ASP A 28 -3.09 1.41 10.45
CA ASP A 28 -2.63 1.75 11.81
C ASP A 28 -3.83 2.26 12.62
N ILE A 29 -4.60 1.34 13.19
CA ILE A 29 -5.96 1.62 13.68
C ILE A 29 -5.92 2.46 14.97
N ASP A 30 -4.94 2.20 15.82
CA ASP A 30 -4.73 2.94 17.06
C ASP A 30 -3.78 4.16 16.90
N ASN A 31 -3.23 4.36 15.70
CA ASN A 31 -2.34 5.47 15.33
C ASN A 31 -1.03 5.51 16.12
N ASN A 32 -0.51 4.36 16.55
CA ASN A 32 0.74 4.27 17.30
C ASN A 32 1.99 4.15 16.39
N GLY A 33 1.81 4.02 15.07
CA GLY A 33 2.87 3.88 14.07
C GLY A 33 3.32 2.42 13.84
N ILE A 34 2.63 1.44 14.41
CA ILE A 34 2.92 0.01 14.35
C ILE A 34 1.65 -0.73 13.95
N ILE A 35 1.71 -1.45 12.83
CA ILE A 35 0.58 -2.23 12.34
C ILE A 35 0.79 -3.70 12.67
N TYR A 36 -0.14 -4.27 13.42
CA TYR A 36 -0.17 -5.70 13.73
C TYR A 36 -1.14 -6.49 12.82
N PRO A 37 -1.04 -7.84 12.77
CA PRO A 37 -1.90 -8.65 11.91
C PRO A 37 -3.41 -8.41 12.13
N TRP A 38 -3.83 -8.19 13.38
CA TRP A 38 -5.25 -7.92 13.68
C TRP A 38 -5.72 -6.57 13.16
N GLU A 39 -4.83 -5.58 13.01
CA GLU A 39 -5.15 -4.28 12.44
C GLU A 39 -5.20 -4.34 10.92
N THR A 40 -4.26 -5.07 10.29
CA THR A 40 -4.33 -5.39 8.87
C THR A 40 -5.65 -6.09 8.56
N TYR A 41 -6.03 -7.11 9.33
CA TYR A 41 -7.33 -7.77 9.21
C TYR A 41 -8.48 -6.78 9.31
N GLN A 42 -8.50 -5.92 10.33
CA GLN A 42 -9.54 -4.90 10.51
C GLN A 42 -9.62 -3.93 9.34
N GLY A 43 -8.49 -3.47 8.79
CA GLY A 43 -8.45 -2.60 7.62
C GLY A 43 -9.05 -3.26 6.38
N PHE A 44 -8.72 -4.52 6.10
CA PHE A 44 -9.33 -5.27 5.00
C PHE A 44 -10.86 -5.42 5.19
N ARG A 45 -11.31 -5.66 6.43
CA ARG A 45 -12.75 -5.70 6.75
C ARG A 45 -13.42 -4.33 6.58
N LYS A 46 -12.74 -3.22 6.92
CA LYS A 46 -13.24 -1.85 6.74
C LYS A 46 -13.48 -1.51 5.27
N ILE A 47 -12.61 -1.96 4.36
CA ILE A 47 -12.76 -1.73 2.91
C ILE A 47 -13.71 -2.73 2.22
N GLY A 48 -14.33 -3.64 2.99
CA GLY A 48 -15.36 -4.56 2.49
C GLY A 48 -14.83 -5.89 1.97
N SER A 49 -13.55 -6.22 2.19
CA SER A 49 -13.01 -7.55 1.88
C SER A 49 -13.65 -8.61 2.76
N ASN A 50 -13.92 -9.81 2.24
CA ASN A 50 -14.49 -10.92 3.02
C ASN A 50 -13.50 -11.46 4.08
N ILE A 51 -13.98 -12.34 4.98
CA ILE A 51 -13.18 -12.88 6.10
C ILE A 51 -11.95 -13.64 5.61
N PHE A 52 -12.11 -14.52 4.61
CA PHE A 52 -11.00 -15.34 4.10
C PHE A 52 -9.87 -14.50 3.50
N LEU A 53 -10.20 -13.53 2.64
CA LEU A 53 -9.23 -12.61 2.07
C LEU A 53 -8.55 -11.77 3.16
N SER A 54 -9.31 -11.32 4.17
CA SER A 54 -8.76 -10.51 5.27
C SER A 54 -7.77 -11.31 6.12
N ILE A 55 -8.08 -12.57 6.44
CA ILE A 55 -7.16 -13.46 7.17
C ILE A 55 -5.88 -13.67 6.34
N PHE A 56 -6.03 -14.09 5.08
CA PHE A 56 -4.89 -14.34 4.21
C PHE A 56 -3.98 -13.11 4.08
N ALA A 57 -4.56 -11.94 3.77
CA ALA A 57 -3.80 -10.70 3.61
C ALA A 57 -3.08 -10.30 4.90
N SER A 58 -3.75 -10.41 6.05
CA SER A 58 -3.14 -10.07 7.35
C SER A 58 -1.90 -10.92 7.67
N ILE A 59 -1.94 -12.22 7.40
CA ILE A 59 -0.81 -13.12 7.63
C ILE A 59 0.30 -12.81 6.62
N PHE A 60 -0.03 -12.75 5.34
CA PHE A 60 0.94 -12.57 4.27
C PHE A 60 1.71 -11.23 4.38
N ILE A 61 1.00 -10.12 4.58
CA ILE A 61 1.57 -8.77 4.65
C ILE A 61 2.46 -8.62 5.89
N ASN A 62 1.94 -8.95 7.08
CA ASN A 62 2.70 -8.79 8.32
C ASN A 62 3.91 -9.73 8.38
N PHE A 63 3.76 -10.98 7.95
CA PHE A 63 4.89 -11.91 7.88
C PHE A 63 5.97 -11.42 6.89
N GLY A 64 5.56 -10.94 5.72
CA GLY A 64 6.48 -10.45 4.68
C GLY A 64 7.20 -9.15 5.03
N LEU A 65 6.57 -8.26 5.79
CA LEU A 65 7.06 -6.90 6.05
C LEU A 65 7.66 -6.70 7.44
N SER A 66 7.32 -7.52 8.44
CA SER A 66 7.75 -7.30 9.83
C SER A 66 9.26 -7.19 9.98
N ARG A 67 10.03 -8.16 9.45
CA ARG A 67 11.49 -8.13 9.54
C ARG A 67 12.10 -6.96 8.75
N LYS A 68 11.54 -6.65 7.57
CA LYS A 68 12.06 -5.59 6.69
C LYS A 68 11.92 -4.20 7.32
N THR A 69 10.80 -3.95 7.99
CA THR A 69 10.51 -2.64 8.59
C THR A 69 11.13 -2.45 9.98
N ARG A 70 11.86 -3.45 10.49
CA ARG A 70 12.44 -3.45 11.85
C ARG A 70 13.95 -3.67 11.82
N PRO A 71 14.73 -2.85 11.07
CA PRO A 71 16.17 -3.03 10.98
C PRO A 71 16.82 -2.94 12.36
N GLY A 72 17.78 -3.83 12.62
CA GLY A 72 18.46 -3.94 13.92
C GLY A 72 17.63 -4.58 15.04
N LYS A 73 16.37 -4.96 14.81
CA LYS A 73 15.53 -5.66 15.80
C LYS A 73 15.47 -7.16 15.51
N GLY A 74 15.40 -7.97 16.57
CA GLY A 74 15.22 -9.42 16.46
C GLY A 74 13.85 -9.82 15.87
N PRO A 75 13.67 -11.12 15.53
CA PRO A 75 12.38 -11.63 15.10
C PRO A 75 11.30 -11.34 16.16
N SER A 76 10.08 -11.08 15.71
CA SER A 76 8.92 -10.90 16.60
C SER A 76 7.82 -11.85 16.17
N LEU A 77 7.30 -12.62 17.14
CA LEU A 77 6.18 -13.54 16.94
C LEU A 77 4.85 -12.82 16.69
N LEU A 78 4.79 -11.51 16.97
CA LEU A 78 3.61 -10.68 16.73
C LEU A 78 3.62 -10.03 15.34
N PHE A 79 4.70 -10.20 14.57
CA PHE A 79 4.85 -9.66 13.21
C PHE A 79 4.44 -8.17 13.02
N PRO A 80 4.95 -7.23 13.86
CA PRO A 80 4.65 -5.80 13.71
C PRO A 80 5.30 -5.20 12.47
N ILE A 81 4.60 -4.28 11.81
CA ILE A 81 5.12 -3.43 10.71
C ILE A 81 5.32 -2.02 11.25
N GLU A 82 6.52 -1.46 11.14
CA GLU A 82 6.77 -0.06 11.53
C GLU A 82 6.53 0.88 10.36
N VAL A 83 5.49 1.72 10.45
CA VAL A 83 5.05 2.65 9.39
C VAL A 83 6.20 3.54 8.93
N LYS A 84 6.98 4.10 9.87
CA LYS A 84 8.13 4.97 9.55
C LYS A 84 9.17 4.32 8.62
N ASN A 85 9.24 2.99 8.63
CA ASN A 85 10.24 2.19 7.93
C ASN A 85 9.65 1.44 6.71
N ILE A 86 8.40 1.72 6.33
CA ILE A 86 7.69 0.98 5.27
C ILE A 86 8.41 1.00 3.92
N LYS A 87 9.22 2.03 3.65
CA LYS A 87 10.05 2.11 2.44
C LYS A 87 10.99 0.90 2.27
N PHE A 88 11.44 0.27 3.36
CA PHE A 88 12.23 -0.96 3.32
C PHE A 88 11.41 -2.20 2.92
N GLY A 89 10.08 -2.10 2.93
CA GLY A 89 9.15 -3.12 2.47
C GLY A 89 9.14 -3.31 0.95
N LYS A 90 9.55 -2.27 0.20
CA LYS A 90 9.62 -2.27 -1.27
C LYS A 90 10.46 -3.43 -1.81
N HIS A 91 10.17 -3.82 -3.04
CA HIS A 91 10.83 -4.91 -3.76
C HIS A 91 11.12 -4.48 -5.20
N THR A 92 12.07 -5.12 -5.86
CA THR A 92 12.61 -4.64 -7.14
C THR A 92 11.75 -4.98 -8.36
N SER A 93 10.82 -5.92 -8.20
CA SER A 93 9.82 -6.26 -9.23
C SER A 93 8.55 -5.42 -9.12
N ASP A 94 8.56 -4.32 -8.34
CA ASP A 94 7.45 -3.38 -8.24
C ASP A 94 7.28 -2.53 -9.51
N SER A 95 6.30 -1.63 -9.51
CA SER A 95 6.02 -0.74 -10.66
C SER A 95 6.98 0.44 -10.79
N GLY A 96 7.81 0.72 -9.77
CA GLY A 96 8.61 1.93 -9.68
C GLY A 96 7.82 3.23 -9.41
N ALA A 97 6.50 3.18 -9.27
CA ALA A 97 5.67 4.38 -9.01
C ALA A 97 5.83 4.95 -7.59
N TYR A 98 6.51 4.21 -6.70
CA TYR A 98 7.14 4.78 -5.51
C TYR A 98 8.66 4.77 -5.70
N ASP A 99 9.35 5.85 -5.35
CA ASP A 99 10.80 5.87 -5.27
C ASP A 99 11.33 5.14 -4.02
N SER A 100 12.65 5.08 -3.83
CA SER A 100 13.30 4.40 -2.70
C SER A 100 12.92 4.96 -1.33
N GLU A 101 12.45 6.22 -1.28
CA GLU A 101 11.99 6.89 -0.06
C GLU A 101 10.47 6.78 0.14
N GLY A 102 9.76 6.14 -0.79
CA GLY A 102 8.30 6.00 -0.76
C GLY A 102 7.55 7.24 -1.26
N ARG A 103 8.22 8.12 -2.01
CA ARG A 103 7.59 9.27 -2.68
C ARG A 103 6.97 8.81 -4.00
N PHE A 104 5.85 9.42 -4.37
CA PHE A 104 5.14 9.09 -5.61
C PHE A 104 5.88 9.64 -6.83
N VAL A 105 6.09 8.79 -7.84
CA VAL A 105 6.76 9.14 -9.09
C VAL A 105 5.73 9.13 -10.22
N GLN A 106 5.21 10.31 -10.55
CA GLN A 106 4.16 10.49 -11.55
C GLN A 106 4.53 9.90 -12.92
N GLU A 107 5.76 10.10 -13.38
CA GLU A 107 6.22 9.58 -14.67
C GLU A 107 6.15 8.04 -14.73
N LYS A 108 6.62 7.35 -13.67
CA LYS A 108 6.57 5.89 -13.58
C LYS A 108 5.15 5.36 -13.45
N PHE A 109 4.28 6.10 -12.77
CA PHE A 109 2.87 5.78 -12.73
C PHE A 109 2.21 5.88 -14.12
N GLU A 110 2.48 6.95 -14.88
CA GLU A 110 1.95 7.13 -16.23
C GLU A 110 2.49 6.06 -17.20
N GLU A 111 3.75 5.64 -17.04
CA GLU A 111 4.35 4.53 -17.80
C GLU A 111 3.57 3.21 -17.68
N ILE A 112 2.93 2.92 -16.54
CA ILE A 112 2.10 1.72 -16.36
C ILE A 112 1.03 1.64 -17.45
N PHE A 113 0.29 2.73 -17.63
CA PHE A 113 -0.84 2.77 -18.57
C PHE A 113 -0.35 2.95 -20.00
N ASN A 114 0.65 3.81 -20.23
CA ASN A 114 1.20 4.03 -21.57
C ASN A 114 1.79 2.76 -22.20
N LYS A 115 2.36 1.85 -21.40
CA LYS A 115 2.96 0.59 -21.91
C LYS A 115 1.97 -0.57 -21.98
N HIS A 116 1.04 -0.66 -21.02
CA HIS A 116 0.25 -1.87 -20.82
C HIS A 116 -1.25 -1.71 -21.10
N ALA A 117 -1.81 -0.51 -21.02
CA ALA A 117 -3.25 -0.27 -21.20
C ALA A 117 -3.62 -0.07 -22.68
N ARG A 118 -3.49 -1.15 -23.47
CA ARG A 118 -3.64 -1.14 -24.94
C ARG A 118 -5.09 -1.12 -25.40
N SER A 119 -5.97 -1.78 -24.65
CA SER A 119 -7.40 -1.88 -24.91
C SER A 119 -8.15 -0.61 -24.52
N ASN A 120 -7.75 0.03 -23.41
CA ASN A 120 -8.30 1.28 -22.90
C ASN A 120 -7.18 2.08 -22.23
N GLY A 121 -6.79 3.23 -22.78
CA GLY A 121 -5.65 4.00 -22.27
C GLY A 121 -5.73 4.46 -20.80
N ASN A 122 -6.90 4.33 -20.15
CA ASN A 122 -7.10 4.69 -18.74
C ASN A 122 -7.54 3.51 -17.86
N ALA A 123 -7.41 2.26 -18.31
CA ALA A 123 -7.69 1.09 -17.47
C ALA A 123 -6.91 -0.15 -17.90
N LEU A 124 -6.64 -1.05 -16.96
CA LEU A 124 -6.02 -2.34 -17.23
C LEU A 124 -7.07 -3.45 -17.20
N THR A 125 -7.06 -4.31 -18.22
CA THR A 125 -7.70 -5.63 -18.16
C THR A 125 -6.88 -6.60 -17.30
N ALA A 126 -7.45 -7.75 -16.95
CA ALA A 126 -6.72 -8.81 -16.24
C ALA A 126 -5.47 -9.28 -17.01
N GLN A 127 -5.58 -9.40 -18.33
CA GLN A 127 -4.50 -9.86 -19.20
C GLN A 127 -3.37 -8.83 -19.29
N GLU A 128 -3.70 -7.55 -19.49
CA GLU A 128 -2.71 -6.48 -19.53
C GLU A 128 -1.99 -6.31 -18.19
N LEU A 129 -2.71 -6.52 -17.09
CA LEU A 129 -2.11 -6.56 -15.76
C LEU A 129 -1.12 -7.73 -15.62
N ASP A 130 -1.46 -8.92 -16.11
CA ASP A 130 -0.54 -10.07 -16.10
C ASP A 130 0.69 -9.84 -16.97
N ASP A 131 0.52 -9.21 -18.13
CA ASP A 131 1.64 -8.88 -19.01
C ASP A 131 2.55 -7.81 -18.40
N MET A 132 1.98 -6.82 -17.69
CA MET A 132 2.76 -5.86 -16.90
C MET A 132 3.58 -6.56 -15.80
N LEU A 133 2.96 -7.45 -15.03
CA LEU A 133 3.66 -8.15 -13.94
C LEU A 133 4.82 -9.00 -14.46
N LYS A 134 4.61 -9.71 -15.58
CA LYS A 134 5.67 -10.47 -16.25
C LYS A 134 6.79 -9.56 -16.74
N ALA A 135 6.46 -8.39 -17.30
CA ALA A 135 7.45 -7.43 -17.79
C ALA A 135 8.28 -6.80 -16.66
N ASN A 136 7.68 -6.56 -15.49
CA ASN A 136 8.37 -5.96 -14.33
C ASN A 136 9.26 -6.96 -13.56
N LYS A 137 9.04 -8.27 -13.75
CA LYS A 137 9.78 -9.33 -13.05
C LYS A 137 11.29 -9.20 -13.25
N GLN A 138 12.03 -9.06 -12.14
CA GLN A 138 13.49 -9.05 -12.19
C GLN A 138 14.09 -10.46 -12.09
N PRO A 139 15.13 -10.81 -12.88
CA PRO A 139 15.68 -12.17 -12.97
C PRO A 139 16.14 -12.81 -11.65
N LYS A 140 16.43 -12.01 -10.61
CA LYS A 140 16.91 -12.48 -9.29
C LYS A 140 15.94 -12.17 -8.13
N ASP A 141 14.70 -11.78 -8.45
CA ASP A 141 13.72 -11.31 -7.45
C ASP A 141 12.41 -12.11 -7.50
N SER A 142 12.49 -13.43 -7.34
CA SER A 142 11.30 -14.29 -7.32
C SER A 142 10.33 -13.94 -6.18
N LYS A 143 10.86 -13.51 -5.02
CA LYS A 143 10.03 -13.12 -3.86
C LYS A 143 9.32 -11.79 -4.12
N GLY A 144 10.00 -10.79 -4.67
CA GLY A 144 9.37 -9.53 -5.05
C GLY A 144 8.36 -9.72 -6.17
N TYR A 145 8.62 -10.60 -7.14
CA TYR A 145 7.63 -10.94 -8.16
C TYR A 145 6.35 -11.55 -7.57
N VAL A 146 6.46 -12.47 -6.60
CA VAL A 146 5.29 -13.03 -5.90
C VAL A 146 4.55 -11.97 -5.07
N ALA A 147 5.28 -11.06 -4.44
CA ALA A 147 4.68 -9.92 -3.73
C ALA A 147 3.91 -9.01 -4.70
N ALA A 148 4.54 -8.60 -5.81
CA ALA A 148 3.93 -7.78 -6.86
C ALA A 148 2.66 -8.43 -7.42
N LEU A 149 2.73 -9.73 -7.76
CA LEU A 149 1.58 -10.50 -8.20
C LEU A 149 0.43 -10.44 -7.18
N SER A 150 0.74 -10.67 -5.90
CA SER A 150 -0.26 -10.69 -4.83
C SER A 150 -0.90 -9.31 -4.64
N GLU A 151 -0.08 -8.26 -4.55
CA GLU A 151 -0.52 -6.86 -4.39
C GLU A 151 -1.47 -6.43 -5.52
N TRP A 152 -1.06 -6.65 -6.77
CA TRP A 152 -1.84 -6.25 -7.94
C TRP A 152 -3.08 -7.12 -8.16
N LYS A 153 -3.03 -8.42 -7.89
CA LYS A 153 -4.22 -9.29 -8.03
C LYS A 153 -5.25 -9.01 -6.95
N ILE A 154 -4.83 -8.71 -5.72
CA ILE A 154 -5.75 -8.26 -4.66
C ILE A 154 -6.40 -6.93 -5.08
N LEU A 155 -5.62 -5.95 -5.54
CA LEU A 155 -6.16 -4.68 -6.03
C LEU A 155 -7.17 -4.88 -7.16
N TYR A 156 -6.82 -5.68 -8.17
CA TYR A 156 -7.71 -5.98 -9.30
C TYR A 156 -9.00 -6.67 -8.84
N PHE A 157 -8.90 -7.67 -7.95
CA PHE A 157 -10.06 -8.37 -7.40
C PHE A 157 -11.00 -7.42 -6.65
N LEU A 158 -10.43 -6.49 -5.86
CA LEU A 158 -11.20 -5.55 -5.06
C LEU A 158 -11.84 -4.42 -5.88
N CYS A 159 -11.17 -3.96 -6.95
CA CYS A 159 -11.50 -2.67 -7.55
C CYS A 159 -11.75 -2.68 -9.06
N LYS A 160 -11.67 -3.84 -9.74
CA LYS A 160 -12.13 -3.93 -11.13
C LYS A 160 -13.63 -3.57 -11.21
N ASP A 161 -14.02 -2.88 -12.26
CA ASP A 161 -15.44 -2.61 -12.51
C ASP A 161 -16.18 -3.84 -13.08
N LYS A 162 -17.47 -3.64 -13.39
CA LYS A 162 -18.35 -4.67 -13.95
C LYS A 162 -17.87 -5.23 -15.29
N ASP A 163 -17.10 -4.43 -16.04
CA ASP A 163 -16.58 -4.77 -17.36
C ASP A 163 -15.16 -5.37 -17.23
N GLY A 164 -14.67 -5.58 -16.01
CA GLY A 164 -13.37 -6.17 -15.73
C GLY A 164 -12.20 -5.19 -15.90
N LEU A 165 -12.46 -3.89 -15.83
CA LEU A 165 -11.45 -2.85 -16.00
C LEU A 165 -10.99 -2.31 -14.65
N LEU A 166 -9.67 -2.33 -14.42
CA LEU A 166 -9.04 -1.65 -13.29
C LEU A 166 -8.63 -0.25 -13.72
N LYS A 167 -9.39 0.75 -13.30
CA LYS A 167 -9.24 2.13 -13.76
C LYS A 167 -8.01 2.83 -13.17
N LYS A 168 -7.43 3.73 -13.95
CA LYS A 168 -6.22 4.49 -13.60
C LYS A 168 -6.36 5.36 -12.36
N ASP A 169 -7.51 5.98 -12.16
CA ASP A 169 -7.82 6.76 -10.96
C ASP A 169 -7.83 5.92 -9.68
N ILE A 170 -8.38 4.71 -9.73
CA ILE A 170 -8.31 3.73 -8.63
C ILE A 170 -6.85 3.39 -8.30
N VAL A 171 -6.05 3.08 -9.32
CA VAL A 171 -4.63 2.77 -9.12
C VAL A 171 -3.88 3.99 -8.59
N ARG A 172 -4.21 5.20 -9.02
CA ARG A 172 -3.65 6.45 -8.47
C ARG A 172 -3.96 6.59 -6.98
N GLY A 173 -5.19 6.25 -6.58
CA GLY A 173 -5.61 6.24 -5.18
C GLY A 173 -4.76 5.32 -4.29
N VAL A 174 -4.22 4.23 -4.84
CA VAL A 174 -3.25 3.37 -4.11
C VAL A 174 -1.98 4.16 -3.81
N TYR A 175 -1.45 4.85 -4.83
CA TYR A 175 -0.16 5.52 -4.78
C TYR A 175 -0.18 6.86 -4.04
N ASP A 176 -1.30 7.57 -3.99
CA ASP A 176 -1.45 8.79 -3.20
C ASP A 176 -1.95 8.52 -1.76
N GLY A 177 -2.35 7.28 -1.47
CA GLY A 177 -2.82 6.82 -0.17
C GLY A 177 -4.30 7.05 0.11
N SER A 178 -5.10 7.51 -0.87
CA SER A 178 -6.52 7.84 -0.68
C SER A 178 -7.49 6.68 -0.89
N LEU A 179 -7.12 5.61 -1.61
CA LEU A 179 -8.05 4.57 -2.06
C LEU A 179 -8.78 3.89 -0.90
N PHE A 180 -8.06 3.43 0.13
CA PHE A 180 -8.68 2.65 1.20
C PHE A 180 -9.63 3.48 2.06
N GLU A 181 -9.34 4.76 2.25
CA GLU A 181 -10.25 5.70 2.90
C GLU A 181 -11.54 5.89 2.09
N GLN A 182 -11.42 6.03 0.77
CA GLN A 182 -12.58 6.11 -0.14
C GLN A 182 -13.43 4.84 -0.05
N MET A 183 -12.80 3.66 -0.15
CA MET A 183 -13.48 2.37 -0.02
C MET A 183 -14.17 2.22 1.33
N ALA A 184 -13.51 2.57 2.43
CA ALA A 184 -14.09 2.48 3.77
C ALA A 184 -15.32 3.39 3.93
N LYS A 185 -15.27 4.62 3.39
CA LYS A 185 -16.42 5.54 3.37
C LYS A 185 -17.59 4.98 2.56
N GLU A 186 -17.32 4.42 1.39
CA GLU A 186 -18.34 3.77 0.56
C GLU A 186 -19.01 2.59 1.28
N GLN A 187 -18.23 1.74 1.96
CA GLN A 187 -18.76 0.61 2.70
C GLN A 187 -19.60 1.05 3.90
N GLN A 188 -19.20 2.11 4.61
CA GLN A 188 -20.01 2.70 5.67
C GLN A 188 -21.32 3.27 5.13
N ALA A 189 -21.29 3.96 3.99
CA ALA A 189 -22.49 4.48 3.35
C ALA A 189 -23.46 3.37 2.91
N LYS A 190 -22.95 2.23 2.42
CA LYS A 190 -23.76 1.06 2.05
C LYS A 190 -24.45 0.41 3.26
N LYS A 191 -23.81 0.39 4.43
CA LYS A 191 -24.40 -0.18 5.67
C LYS A 191 -25.45 0.72 6.32
N LYS A 192 -25.44 2.02 5.99
CA LYS A 192 -26.43 2.99 6.49
C LYS A 192 -27.68 3.07 5.62
N LYS A 193 -27.68 2.39 4.46
CA LYS A 193 -28.83 2.23 3.58
C LYS A 193 -29.51 0.89 3.89
#